data_AF-A0A973JW15-F1
#
_entry.id   AF-A0A973JW15-F1
#
_cell.length_a   1.000
_cell.length_b   1.000
_cell.length_c   1.000
_cell.angle_alpha   90.00
_cell.angle_beta   90.00
_cell.angle_gamma   90.00
#
_symmetry.space_group_name_H-M   'P 1'
#
loop_
_entity.id
_entity.type
_entity.pdbx_description
1 polymer ?
#
loop_
_entity_poly.entity_id
_entity_poly.type
_entity_poly.pdbx_seq_one_letter_code
_entity_poly.pdbx_strand_id
1 'polypeptide(L)'
;SNVLYRYDGKGDGTFKARVKLFTDWGGSYNVVVGVGDITDDGRADIVSRDTSGNLYRNSGDGKGSFGARVKIATGFGGYKSLS
;
A
#
# COMPACT_ATOMS: atom_id res chain seq x y z
N SER A 1 -3.76 9.54 -14.24
CA SER A 1 -2.49 9.20 -13.58
C SER A 1 -2.81 8.46 -12.29
N ASN A 2 -2.19 7.32 -12.00
CA ASN A 2 -2.45 6.59 -10.76
C ASN A 2 -1.30 6.84 -9.77
N VAL A 3 -1.44 7.88 -8.96
CA VAL A 3 -0.38 8.34 -8.04
C VAL A 3 -0.78 7.99 -6.62
N LEU A 4 0.11 7.34 -5.87
CA LEU A 4 -0.12 7.07 -4.45
C LEU A 4 0.37 8.26 -3.61
N TYR A 5 -0.50 8.76 -2.73
CA TYR A 5 -0.19 9.80 -1.77
C TYR A 5 -0.38 9.31 -0.34
N ARG A 6 0.46 9.80 0.57
CA ARG A 6 0.30 9.67 2.03
C ARG A 6 -0.23 10.96 2.62
N TYR A 7 -1.16 10.84 3.56
CA TYR A 7 -1.69 11.95 4.36
C TYR A 7 -1.46 11.65 5.84
N ASP A 8 -0.61 12.44 6.49
CA ASP A 8 -0.36 12.28 7.92
C ASP A 8 -1.40 13.02 8.73
N GLY A 9 -2.02 12.33 9.68
CA GLY A 9 -2.89 12.96 10.66
C GLY A 9 -2.11 13.92 11.56
N LYS A 10 -2.69 15.06 11.87
CA LYS A 10 -2.14 15.99 12.88
C LYS A 10 -2.61 15.67 14.30
N GLY A 11 -3.58 14.77 14.46
CA GLY A 11 -4.20 14.44 15.74
C GLY A 11 -5.36 15.37 16.14
N ASP A 12 -5.68 16.36 15.30
CA ASP A 12 -6.74 17.36 15.50
C ASP A 12 -7.95 17.15 14.56
N GLY A 13 -8.06 15.97 13.95
CA GLY A 13 -9.04 15.68 12.91
C GLY A 13 -8.67 16.19 11.52
N THR A 14 -7.51 16.85 11.35
CA THR A 14 -7.00 17.31 10.05
C THR A 14 -5.76 16.53 9.59
N PHE A 15 -5.45 16.66 8.30
CA PHE A 15 -4.26 16.08 7.68
C PHE A 15 -3.21 17.15 7.38
N LYS A 16 -1.93 16.74 7.37
CA LYS A 16 -0.84 17.51 6.77
C LYS A 16 -0.98 17.53 5.24
N ALA A 17 -0.15 18.34 4.59
CA ALA A 17 -0.03 18.31 3.14
C ALA A 17 0.33 16.90 2.65
N ARG A 18 -0.26 16.49 1.53
CA ARG A 18 -0.03 15.18 0.94
C ARG A 18 1.43 15.00 0.52
N VAL A 19 1.97 13.82 0.80
CA VAL A 19 3.30 13.40 0.31
C VAL A 19 3.10 12.45 -0.84
N LYS A 20 3.72 12.71 -2.00
CA LYS A 20 3.70 11.79 -3.14
C LYS A 20 4.64 10.63 -2.85
N LEU A 21 4.12 9.40 -2.83
CA LEU A 21 4.92 8.20 -2.62
C LEU A 21 5.36 7.58 -3.94
N PHE A 22 4.43 7.44 -4.89
CA PHE A 22 4.72 6.80 -6.17
C PHE A 22 3.99 7.49 -7.31
N THR A 23 4.74 7.75 -8.39
CA THR A 23 4.15 8.00 -9.71
C THR A 23 3.81 6.65 -10.34
N ASP A 24 2.66 6.57 -11.01
CA ASP A 24 2.20 5.37 -11.72
C ASP A 24 2.18 4.09 -10.87
N TRP A 25 1.70 4.22 -9.62
CA TRP A 25 1.60 3.17 -8.60
C TRP A 25 1.00 1.86 -9.14
N GLY A 26 0.05 1.96 -10.07
CA GLY A 26 -0.49 0.83 -10.82
C GLY A 26 -1.97 1.01 -11.05
N GLY A 27 -2.37 1.28 -12.31
CA GLY A 27 -3.76 1.54 -12.71
C GLY A 27 -4.76 0.43 -12.37
N SER A 28 -4.29 -0.77 -12.08
CA SER A 28 -5.11 -1.96 -11.87
C SER A 28 -5.42 -2.26 -10.41
N TYR A 29 -4.92 -1.51 -9.43
CA TYR A 29 -5.21 -1.81 -8.03
C TYR A 29 -6.63 -1.42 -7.62
N ASN A 30 -7.34 -2.35 -6.97
CA ASN A 30 -8.69 -2.13 -6.46
C ASN A 30 -8.80 -2.20 -4.93
N VAL A 31 -7.74 -2.63 -4.22
CA VAL A 31 -7.63 -2.61 -2.76
C VAL A 31 -6.19 -2.31 -2.36
N VAL A 32 -6.02 -1.51 -1.30
CA VAL A 32 -4.75 -1.28 -0.61
C VAL A 32 -5.01 -1.30 0.90
N VAL A 33 -4.21 -2.05 1.65
CA VAL A 33 -4.30 -2.16 3.11
C VAL A 33 -2.92 -2.05 3.75
N GLY A 34 -2.85 -1.41 4.92
CA GLY A 34 -1.69 -1.50 5.80
C GLY A 34 -1.81 -2.78 6.63
N VAL A 35 -0.73 -3.57 6.68
CA VAL A 35 -0.75 -4.92 7.27
C VAL A 35 0.14 -5.06 8.51
N GLY A 36 0.68 -3.94 9.01
CA GLY A 36 1.75 -3.97 10.01
C GLY A 36 3.07 -4.38 9.37
N ASP A 37 4.01 -4.87 10.17
CA ASP A 37 5.30 -5.38 9.69
C ASP A 37 5.20 -6.90 9.44
N ILE A 38 5.00 -7.29 8.18
CA ILE A 38 4.93 -8.70 7.78
C ILE A 38 6.27 -9.22 7.25
N THR A 39 7.29 -8.36 7.23
CA THR A 39 8.65 -8.72 6.84
C THR A 39 9.61 -8.91 7.99
N ASP A 40 9.21 -8.54 9.20
CA ASP A 40 10.03 -8.58 10.42
C ASP A 40 11.29 -7.70 10.30
N ASP A 41 11.17 -6.55 9.62
CA ASP A 41 12.27 -5.58 9.43
C ASP A 41 12.15 -4.32 10.32
N GLY A 42 11.14 -4.31 11.19
CA GLY A 42 10.78 -3.23 12.09
C GLY A 42 9.96 -2.11 11.43
N ARG A 43 9.44 -2.30 10.21
CA ARG A 43 8.77 -1.25 9.43
C ARG A 43 7.43 -1.75 8.92
N ALA A 44 6.42 -0.87 8.97
CA ALA A 44 5.10 -1.22 8.48
C ALA A 44 5.08 -1.35 6.95
N ASP A 45 4.42 -2.39 6.47
CA ASP A 45 4.23 -2.74 5.09
C ASP A 45 2.80 -2.43 4.61
N ILE A 46 2.63 -2.42 3.29
CA ILE A 46 1.31 -2.44 2.66
C ILE A 46 1.16 -3.63 1.72
N VAL A 47 -0.08 -4.09 1.58
CA VAL A 47 -0.49 -5.07 0.57
C VAL A 47 -1.54 -4.44 -0.33
N SER A 48 -1.35 -4.59 -1.63
CA SER A 48 -2.29 -4.15 -2.66
C SER A 48 -2.80 -5.33 -3.47
N ARG A 49 -4.05 -5.26 -3.91
CA ARG A 49 -4.65 -6.22 -4.84
C ARG A 49 -4.93 -5.57 -6.18
N ASP A 50 -4.56 -6.24 -7.27
CA ASP A 50 -4.99 -5.84 -8.62
C ASP A 50 -6.35 -6.43 -9.02
N THR A 51 -6.97 -5.89 -10.07
CA THR A 51 -8.25 -6.35 -10.61
C THR A 51 -8.23 -7.79 -11.11
N SER A 52 -7.05 -8.38 -11.32
CA SER A 52 -6.89 -9.81 -11.64
C SER A 52 -6.77 -10.70 -10.40
N GLY A 53 -6.83 -10.13 -9.20
CA GLY A 53 -6.73 -10.86 -7.94
C GLY A 53 -5.29 -11.24 -7.55
N ASN A 54 -4.26 -10.62 -8.11
CA ASN A 54 -2.90 -10.77 -7.60
C ASN A 54 -2.69 -9.87 -6.39
N LEU A 55 -1.98 -10.38 -5.38
CA LEU A 55 -1.53 -9.61 -4.23
C LEU A 55 -0.07 -9.20 -4.41
N TYR A 56 0.21 -7.95 -4.08
CA TYR A 56 1.56 -7.39 -4.06
C TYR A 56 1.84 -6.76 -2.70
N ARG A 57 3.00 -7.06 -2.12
CA ARG A 57 3.53 -6.37 -0.94
C ARG A 57 4.45 -5.25 -1.38
N ASN A 58 4.42 -4.12 -0.70
CA ASN A 58 5.48 -3.14 -0.70
C ASN A 58 6.01 -2.98 0.73
N SER A 59 7.31 -3.22 0.91
CA SER A 59 7.92 -3.13 2.23
C SER A 59 8.12 -1.68 2.66
N GLY A 60 7.98 -1.39 3.95
CA GLY A 60 8.31 -0.08 4.51
C GLY A 60 9.79 0.27 4.29
N ASP A 61 10.10 1.50 3.88
CA ASP A 61 11.50 1.91 3.65
C ASP A 61 12.15 2.61 4.86
N GLY A 62 11.39 2.83 5.93
CA GLY A 62 11.82 3.54 7.14
C GLY A 62 11.99 5.05 6.97
N LYS A 63 11.70 5.60 5.78
CA LYS A 63 11.82 7.01 5.41
C LYS A 63 10.46 7.66 5.12
N GLY A 64 9.38 6.95 5.44
CA GLY A 64 8.00 7.40 5.22
C GLY A 64 7.48 7.10 3.82
N SER A 65 8.09 6.14 3.10
CA SER A 65 7.60 5.58 1.84
C SER A 65 7.71 4.04 1.86
N PHE A 66 7.59 3.41 0.69
CA PHE A 66 7.70 1.98 0.51
C PHE A 66 8.69 1.63 -0.61
N GLY A 67 9.18 0.38 -0.60
CA GLY A 67 10.01 -0.18 -1.66
C GLY A 67 9.21 -0.62 -2.89
N ALA A 68 9.91 -1.24 -3.84
CA ALA A 68 9.29 -1.86 -5.01
C ALA A 68 8.32 -2.97 -4.60
N ARG A 69 7.30 -3.19 -5.43
CA ARG A 69 6.29 -4.22 -5.17
C ARG A 69 6.84 -5.62 -5.43
N VAL A 70 6.46 -6.58 -4.59
CA VAL A 70 6.71 -8.01 -4.77
C VAL A 70 5.38 -8.73 -4.85
N LYS A 71 5.15 -9.53 -5.90
CA LYS A 71 3.94 -10.37 -5.97
C LYS A 71 4.06 -11.49 -4.94
N ILE A 72 3.07 -11.61 -4.06
CA ILE A 72 3.06 -12.58 -2.95
C ILE A 72 1.99 -13.66 -3.10
N ALA A 73 0.92 -13.40 -3.86
CA ALA A 73 -0.13 -14.38 -4.08
C ALA A 73 -0.98 -14.09 -5.32
N THR A 74 -1.80 -15.05 -5.71
CA THR A 74 -2.80 -14.96 -6.79
C THR A 74 -4.14 -15.53 -6.32
N GLY A 75 -5.21 -15.37 -7.11
CA GLY A 75 -6.52 -15.96 -6.80
C GLY A 75 -7.37 -15.18 -5.79
N PHE A 76 -6.99 -13.96 -5.44
CA PHE A 76 -7.71 -13.15 -4.45
C PHE A 76 -8.88 -12.34 -5.03
N GLY A 77 -9.25 -12.58 -6.30
CA GLY A 77 -10.33 -11.86 -6.99
C GLY A 77 -11.73 -12.13 -6.42
N GLY A 78 -11.94 -13.31 -5.79
CA GLY A 78 -13.22 -13.68 -5.19
C GLY A 78 -13.49 -13.07 -3.80
N TYR A 79 -12.47 -12.53 -3.14
CA TYR A 79 -12.62 -11.93 -1.81
C TYR A 79 -13.12 -10.50 -1.92
N LYS A 80 -14.08 -10.09 -1.08
CA LYS A 80 -14.59 -8.71 -1.11
C LYS A 80 -13.61 -7.71 -0.52
N SER A 81 -12.98 -8.07 0.59
CA SER A 81 -12.04 -7.20 1.32
C SER A 81 -10.73 -7.92 1.63
N LEU A 82 -9.72 -7.11 1.90
CA LEU A 82 -8.52 -7.50 2.65
C LEU A 82 -8.58 -6.71 3.97
N SER A 83 -8.11 -7.32 5.06
CA SER A 83 -8.08 -6.72 6.40
C SER A 83 -6.86 -7.23 7.15
#